data_AF-A0A368XAC3-F1
#
_entry.id   AF-A0A368XAC3-F1
#
_cell.length_a   1.000
_cell.length_b   1.000
_cell.length_c   1.000
_cell.angle_alpha   90.00
_cell.angle_beta   90.00
_cell.angle_gamma   90.00
#
_symmetry.space_group_name_H-M   'P 1'
#
loop_
_entity.id
_entity.type
_entity.pdbx_description
1 polymer ?
#
loop_
_entity_poly.entity_id
_entity_poly.type
_entity_poly.pdbx_seq_one_letter_code
_entity_poly.pdbx_strand_id
1 'polypeptide(L)'
;MSLPSRLRVRALALAGASAVVLCVLLVPSAQSQIRANPSYQPVGVSSSGNGSTAWFHDPSSGRAIACHMASGGSGPIQCQSAKLPQEGS
;
A
#
# COMPACT_ATOMS: atom_id res chain seq x y z
N MET A 1 39.40 33.16 33.39
CA MET A 1 40.14 32.12 32.65
C MET A 1 39.59 32.06 31.22
N SER A 2 40.32 32.63 30.26
CA SER A 2 39.90 32.69 28.85
C SER A 2 40.28 31.38 28.17
N LEU A 3 39.30 30.54 27.78
CA LEU A 3 39.60 29.34 27.01
C LEU A 3 40.33 29.72 25.70
N PRO A 4 41.39 28.99 25.32
CA PRO A 4 42.13 29.29 24.09
C PRO A 4 41.21 29.12 22.88
N SER A 5 41.29 30.07 21.94
CA SER A 5 40.44 30.18 20.74
C SER A 5 40.25 28.84 19.99
N ARG A 6 41.30 28.01 19.94
CA ARG A 6 41.28 26.70 19.28
C ARG A 6 40.36 25.67 19.96
N LEU A 7 40.20 25.71 21.29
CA LEU A 7 39.26 24.83 22.00
C LEU A 7 37.80 25.24 21.74
N ARG A 8 37.53 26.54 21.60
CA ARG A 8 36.19 27.05 21.30
C ARG A 8 35.71 26.62 19.91
N VAL A 9 36.59 26.69 18.91
CA VAL A 9 36.30 26.25 17.54
C VAL A 9 36.02 24.74 17.49
N ARG A 10 36.81 23.93 18.20
CA ARG A 10 36.59 22.47 18.28
C ARG A 10 35.27 22.13 18.97
N ALA A 11 34.94 22.82 20.06
CA ALA A 11 33.67 22.61 20.77
C ALA A 11 32.45 22.97 19.90
N LEU A 12 32.52 24.08 19.17
CA LEU A 12 31.47 24.49 18.23
C LEU A 12 31.30 23.49 17.08
N ALA A 13 32.40 22.98 16.52
CA ALA A 13 32.35 21.97 15.47
C ALA A 13 31.71 20.66 15.97
N LEU A 14 32.06 20.22 17.17
CA LEU A 14 31.51 19.02 17.78
C LEU A 14 30.02 19.15 18.09
N ALA A 15 29.60 20.31 18.60
CA ALA A 15 28.20 20.62 18.86
C ALA A 15 27.39 20.66 17.56
N GLY A 16 27.95 21.27 16.50
CA GLY A 16 27.32 21.31 15.17
C GLY A 16 27.15 19.91 14.58
N ALA A 17 28.19 19.07 14.61
CA ALA A 17 28.11 17.70 14.11
C ALA A 17 27.07 16.86 14.86
N SER A 18 27.03 16.99 16.18
CA SER A 18 26.05 16.30 17.03
C SER A 18 24.61 16.71 16.70
N ALA A 19 24.38 18.01 16.47
CA ALA A 19 23.06 18.53 16.11
C ALA A 19 22.60 18.00 14.75
N VAL A 20 23.49 17.94 13.76
CA VAL A 20 23.16 17.40 12.42
C VAL A 20 22.81 15.92 12.51
N VAL A 21 23.59 15.12 13.24
CA VAL A 21 23.32 13.69 13.43
C VAL A 21 21.95 13.49 14.11
N LEU A 22 21.67 14.26 15.15
CA LEU A 22 20.39 14.19 15.86
C LEU A 22 19.22 14.56 14.95
N CYS A 23 19.38 15.60 14.11
CA CYS A 23 18.37 15.96 13.12
C CYS A 23 18.12 14.84 12.13
N VAL A 24 19.16 14.20 11.59
CA VAL A 24 19.02 13.07 10.64
C VAL A 24 18.28 11.89 11.28
N LEU A 25 18.59 11.56 12.54
CA LEU A 25 17.91 10.48 13.27
C LEU A 25 16.43 10.77 13.55
N LEU A 26 16.06 12.05 13.66
CA LEU A 26 14.69 12.50 13.92
C LEU A 26 13.87 12.70 12.64
N VAL A 27 14.47 12.68 11.44
CA VAL A 27 13.70 12.76 10.20
C VAL A 27 12.89 11.47 10.05
N PRO A 28 11.55 11.52 10.11
CA PRO A 28 10.75 10.33 9.85
C PRO A 28 11.04 9.84 8.44
N SER A 29 11.46 8.58 8.31
CA SER A 29 11.68 7.99 7.00
C SER A 29 10.36 8.06 6.24
N ALA A 30 10.34 8.77 5.10
CA ALA A 30 9.24 8.72 4.15
C ALA A 30 9.23 7.31 3.54
N GLN A 31 8.62 6.37 4.26
CA GLN A 31 8.33 5.04 3.75
C GLN A 31 7.36 5.25 2.59
N SER A 32 7.82 5.03 1.36
CA SER A 32 6.92 4.88 0.22
C SER A 32 6.04 3.68 0.54
N GLN A 33 4.86 3.93 1.11
CA GLN A 33 3.86 2.88 1.25
C GLN A 33 3.41 2.58 -0.17
N ILE A 34 3.97 1.51 -0.74
CA ILE A 34 3.36 0.84 -1.88
C ILE A 34 1.97 0.48 -1.39
N ARG A 35 0.96 1.22 -1.85
CA ARG A 35 -0.44 0.90 -1.62
C ARG A 35 -0.72 -0.38 -2.41
N ALA A 36 -0.32 -1.52 -1.86
CA ALA A 36 -0.62 -2.86 -2.35
C ALA A 36 -2.08 -3.24 -2.04
N ASN A 37 -2.97 -2.25 -2.00
CA ASN A 37 -4.39 -2.52 -1.93
C ASN A 37 -4.84 -2.83 -3.37
N PRO A 38 -5.25 -4.06 -3.68
CA PRO A 38 -5.73 -4.40 -5.01
C PRO A 38 -6.90 -3.47 -5.36
N SER A 39 -6.74 -2.68 -6.42
CA SER A 39 -7.78 -1.78 -6.93
C SER A 39 -8.70 -2.57 -7.85
N TYR A 40 -9.62 -3.33 -7.24
CA TYR A 40 -10.63 -4.05 -7.99
C TYR A 40 -11.57 -3.08 -8.71
N GLN A 41 -11.64 -3.20 -10.03
CA GLN A 41 -12.57 -2.48 -10.88
C GLN A 41 -13.83 -3.35 -11.07
N PRO A 42 -15.04 -2.82 -10.83
CA PRO A 42 -16.26 -3.56 -11.09
C PRO A 42 -16.43 -3.77 -12.61
N VAL A 43 -16.69 -5.00 -13.01
CA VAL A 43 -16.95 -5.37 -14.42
C VAL A 43 -18.44 -5.42 -14.69
N GLY A 44 -19.20 -6.00 -13.75
CA GLY A 44 -20.65 -6.11 -13.90
C GLY A 44 -21.30 -6.93 -12.79
N VAL A 45 -22.62 -7.00 -12.85
CA VAL A 45 -23.46 -7.82 -11.99
C VAL A 45 -24.50 -8.54 -12.82
N SER A 46 -24.90 -9.72 -12.38
CA SER A 46 -26.00 -10.48 -12.96
C SER A 46 -26.80 -11.09 -11.82
N SER A 47 -28.11 -11.12 -12.00
CA SER A 47 -29.01 -11.76 -11.07
C SER A 47 -29.99 -12.60 -11.88
N SER A 48 -30.13 -13.87 -11.51
CA SER A 48 -31.03 -14.81 -12.18
C SER A 48 -31.63 -15.76 -11.16
N GLY A 49 -32.97 -15.86 -11.18
CA GLY A 49 -33.71 -16.67 -10.22
C GLY A 49 -33.40 -16.27 -8.79
N ASN A 50 -32.78 -17.19 -8.06
CA ASN A 50 -32.48 -17.06 -6.63
C ASN A 50 -31.01 -16.69 -6.36
N GLY A 51 -30.23 -16.26 -7.35
CA GLY A 51 -28.81 -15.96 -7.16
C GLY A 51 -28.38 -14.65 -7.79
N SER A 52 -27.32 -14.07 -7.23
CA SER A 52 -26.65 -12.89 -7.78
C SER A 52 -25.15 -13.14 -7.88
N THR A 53 -24.55 -12.68 -8.97
CA THR A 53 -23.10 -12.78 -9.21
C THR A 53 -22.56 -11.39 -9.54
N ALA A 54 -21.45 -11.01 -8.93
CA ALA A 54 -20.71 -9.79 -9.20
C ALA A 54 -19.31 -10.13 -9.72
N TRP A 55 -18.85 -9.41 -10.74
CA TRP A 55 -17.53 -9.60 -11.33
C TRP A 55 -16.65 -8.38 -11.11
N PHE A 56 -15.39 -8.64 -10.79
CA PHE A 56 -14.35 -7.65 -10.55
C PHE A 56 -13.10 -8.01 -11.33
N HIS A 57 -12.36 -6.99 -11.76
CA HIS A 57 -11.07 -7.11 -12.42
C HIS A 57 -10.01 -6.43 -11.56
N ASP A 58 -8.87 -7.08 -11.33
CA ASP A 58 -7.68 -6.46 -10.78
C ASP A 58 -6.68 -6.17 -11.92
N PRO A 59 -6.56 -4.91 -12.37
CA PRO A 59 -5.65 -4.54 -13.45
C PRO A 59 -4.18 -4.76 -13.10
N SER A 60 -3.84 -4.73 -11.80
CA SER A 60 -2.44 -4.83 -11.35
C SER A 60 -1.91 -6.26 -11.45
N SER A 61 -2.77 -7.26 -11.22
CA SER A 61 -2.41 -8.68 -11.28
C SER A 61 -2.94 -9.41 -12.52
N GLY A 62 -3.78 -8.75 -13.32
CA GLY A 62 -4.45 -9.37 -14.47
C GLY A 62 -5.37 -10.52 -14.05
N ARG A 63 -6.05 -10.37 -12.90
CA ARG A 63 -6.95 -11.41 -12.35
C ARG A 63 -8.39 -10.92 -12.39
N ALA A 64 -9.30 -11.84 -12.63
CA ALA A 64 -10.74 -11.62 -12.46
C ALA A 64 -11.24 -12.36 -11.23
N ILE A 65 -12.21 -11.78 -10.55
CA ILE A 65 -12.91 -12.37 -9.42
C ILE A 65 -14.41 -12.37 -9.73
N ALA A 66 -15.06 -13.52 -9.51
CA ALA A 66 -16.51 -13.65 -9.56
C ALA A 66 -17.01 -14.06 -8.18
N CYS A 67 -17.87 -13.24 -7.58
CA CYS A 67 -18.50 -13.53 -6.29
C CYS A 67 -19.97 -13.82 -6.51
N HIS A 68 -20.39 -15.03 -6.14
CA HIS A 68 -21.76 -15.51 -6.20
C HIS A 68 -22.40 -15.51 -4.82
N MET A 69 -23.67 -15.12 -4.77
CA MET A 69 -24.54 -15.20 -3.62
C MET A 69 -25.79 -15.99 -4.00
N ALA A 70 -25.97 -17.15 -3.36
CA ALA A 70 -27.22 -17.89 -3.43
C ALA A 70 -28.25 -17.32 -2.44
N SER A 71 -29.53 -17.42 -2.79
CA SER A 71 -30.69 -16.73 -2.23
C SER A 71 -30.79 -16.61 -0.71
N GLY A 72 -31.29 -15.45 -0.29
CA GLY A 72 -31.71 -15.16 1.09
C GLY A 72 -31.10 -13.90 1.70
N GLY A 73 -30.14 -13.25 1.02
CA GLY A 73 -29.41 -12.08 1.54
C GLY A 73 -28.52 -12.38 2.76
N SER A 74 -28.63 -13.58 3.34
CA SER A 74 -27.96 -14.06 4.54
C SER A 74 -27.05 -15.27 4.29
N GLY A 75 -26.98 -15.77 3.04
CA GLY A 75 -26.11 -16.89 2.66
C GLY A 75 -24.64 -16.49 2.48
N PRO A 76 -23.70 -17.46 2.55
CA PRO A 76 -22.28 -17.18 2.36
C PRO A 76 -21.99 -16.70 0.94
N ILE A 77 -21.14 -15.68 0.80
CA ILE A 77 -20.62 -15.22 -0.49
C ILE A 77 -19.52 -16.19 -0.93
N GLN A 78 -19.67 -16.80 -2.10
CA GLN A 78 -18.65 -17.66 -2.70
C GLN A 78 -17.91 -16.91 -3.79
N CYS A 79 -16.62 -16.64 -3.59
CA CYS A 79 -15.79 -15.97 -4.59
C CYS A 79 -14.79 -16.94 -5.22
N GLN A 80 -14.71 -16.91 -6.55
CA GLN A 80 -13.68 -17.59 -7.32
C GLN A 80 -12.81 -16.56 -8.04
N SER A 81 -11.51 -16.84 -8.14
CA SER A 81 -10.56 -15.98 -8.85
C SER A 81 -9.83 -16.75 -9.93
N ALA A 82 -9.64 -16.12 -11.09
CA ALA A 82 -8.95 -16.69 -12.23
C ALA A 82 -7.98 -15.66 -12.83
N LYS A 83 -6.88 -16.16 -13.42
CA LYS A 83 -5.98 -15.32 -14.21
C LYS A 83 -6.65 -15.05 -15.56
N LEU A 84 -6.67 -13.80 -15.99
CA LEU A 84 -7.19 -13.44 -17.30
C LEU A 84 -6.17 -13.80 -18.40
N PRO A 85 -6.63 -14.13 -19.61
CA PRO A 85 -5.75 -14.25 -20.77
C PRO A 85 -5.01 -12.92 -20.96
N GLN A 86 -3.69 -12.96 -21.14
CA GLN A 86 -2.95 -11.78 -21.56
C GLN A 86 -3.13 -11.64 -23.07
N GLU A 87 -3.63 -10.50 -23.54
CA GLU A 87 -3.67 -10.19 -24.96
C GLU A 87 -2.22 -10.14 -25.49
N GLY A 88 -1.82 -11.17 -26.24
CA GLY A 88 -0.48 -11.27 -26.81
C GLY A 88 0.15 -12.67 -26.82
N SER A 89 -0.64 -13.75 -26.91
CA SER A 89 -0.13 -15.10 -27.14
C SER A 89 -0.56 -15.65 -28.49
#